data_AF-A0A1K1LQN9-F1
#
_entry.id   AF-A0A1K1LQN9-F1
#
_cell.length_a   1.000
_cell.length_b   1.000
_cell.length_c   1.000
_cell.angle_alpha   90.00
_cell.angle_beta   90.00
_cell.angle_gamma   90.00
#
_symmetry.space_group_name_H-M   'P 1'
#
loop_
_entity.id
_entity.type
_entity.pdbx_description
1 polymer ?
#
loop_
_entity_poly.entity_id
_entity_poly.type
_entity_poly.pdbx_seq_one_letter_code
_entity_poly.pdbx_strand_id
1 'polypeptide(L)'
;MTRTEELPDLIPGGHLAQVATATTTLAQLYGLRRDAIERQHLEEMRDLQRQQERAETLQRQEERDQQRQAERASDKLERRQDQAERDLLMQQRREADKVERRQEQAEREQRIQEQREAEKQERRQEMLAREQERDAKTDERNRQREAEMAAREQERRRNRIGQLEGRAERAKLDIGEAIGELREAERRLEWLKKEAALKHDEFAEALESKAPKWQLQRADDNARRADEEVRRGGAHVKKAEGRVTRAEAAYRRELDALTEAQRDYNNHTKAGQQTAEQKAMAEQPEAEQEQAATNDPAAEQQPTGQEPEPNPGDSLVIADPEGAEALEAARHVVTPAEGHEAAKSTSSTTAAAPPAAAQEHKPRKTR
;
A
#
# COMPACT_ATOMS: atom_id res chain seq x y z
N MET A 1 -134.29 -26.54 60.52
CA MET A 1 -135.41 -27.50 60.63
C MET A 1 -135.78 -27.61 62.09
N THR A 2 -137.05 -27.36 62.34
CA THR A 2 -137.78 -27.25 63.62
C THR A 2 -137.85 -28.57 64.38
N ARG A 3 -137.80 -28.53 65.72
CA ARG A 3 -138.97 -28.87 66.59
C ARG A 3 -138.61 -28.86 68.08
N THR A 4 -139.34 -28.02 68.78
CA THR A 4 -139.67 -28.02 70.22
C THR A 4 -140.78 -29.03 70.51
N GLU A 5 -140.84 -29.52 71.76
CA GLU A 5 -142.01 -29.99 72.56
C GLU A 5 -141.45 -30.88 73.70
N GLU A 6 -141.94 -30.98 74.93
CA GLU A 6 -142.91 -30.27 75.78
C GLU A 6 -142.75 -30.86 77.21
N LEU A 7 -143.21 -30.12 78.23
CA LEU A 7 -143.30 -30.44 79.67
C LEU A 7 -144.54 -31.34 79.97
N PRO A 8 -144.71 -32.05 81.14
CA PRO A 8 -145.19 -31.40 82.38
C PRO A 8 -144.95 -32.06 83.78
N ASP A 9 -144.97 -31.20 84.80
CA ASP A 9 -145.45 -31.22 86.21
C ASP A 9 -145.76 -32.51 87.02
N LEU A 10 -145.33 -32.55 88.30
CA LEU A 10 -146.16 -32.24 89.49
C LEU A 10 -145.37 -32.35 90.83
N ILE A 11 -145.71 -31.49 91.80
CA ILE A 11 -145.06 -31.16 93.11
C ILE A 11 -145.88 -31.79 94.28
N PRO A 12 -145.33 -32.21 95.45
CA PRO A 12 -145.19 -31.38 96.69
C PRO A 12 -143.95 -31.76 97.56
N GLY A 13 -143.34 -30.96 98.43
CA GLY A 13 -143.73 -29.79 99.23
C GLY A 13 -143.08 -29.97 100.62
N GLY A 14 -141.85 -29.47 100.82
CA GLY A 14 -141.06 -29.63 102.05
C GLY A 14 -139.86 -28.69 102.05
N HIS A 15 -140.07 -27.50 102.59
CA HIS A 15 -139.37 -26.27 102.25
C HIS A 15 -138.14 -25.94 103.14
N LEU A 16 -137.12 -25.41 102.46
CA LEU A 16 -136.43 -24.13 102.76
C LEU A 16 -135.32 -24.02 103.82
N ALA A 17 -135.02 -25.02 104.63
CA ALA A 17 -133.86 -24.92 105.54
C ALA A 17 -132.51 -25.39 104.94
N GLN A 18 -132.53 -26.16 103.84
CA GLN A 18 -131.31 -26.74 103.22
C GLN A 18 -130.78 -25.99 101.99
N VAL A 19 -131.51 -25.00 101.46
CA VAL A 19 -131.12 -24.29 100.23
C VAL A 19 -130.09 -23.19 100.50
N ALA A 20 -130.13 -22.53 101.67
CA ALA A 20 -129.19 -21.45 102.01
C ALA A 20 -127.74 -21.93 102.29
N THR A 21 -127.57 -23.16 102.79
CA THR A 21 -126.25 -23.77 103.00
C THR A 21 -125.65 -24.31 101.69
N ALA A 22 -126.47 -24.73 100.74
CA ALA A 22 -126.03 -25.20 99.42
C ALA A 22 -125.55 -24.04 98.51
N THR A 23 -126.18 -22.87 98.56
CA THR A 23 -125.73 -21.70 97.75
C THR A 23 -124.41 -21.11 98.25
N THR A 24 -124.16 -21.16 99.56
CA THR A 24 -122.91 -20.64 100.15
C THR A 24 -121.71 -21.55 99.85
N THR A 25 -121.92 -22.88 99.83
CA THR A 25 -120.89 -23.85 99.45
C THR A 25 -120.59 -23.85 97.94
N LEU A 26 -121.59 -23.61 97.09
CA LEU A 26 -121.38 -23.42 95.65
C LEU A 26 -120.57 -22.17 95.31
N ALA A 27 -120.79 -21.05 96.02
CA ALA A 27 -120.02 -19.82 95.81
C ALA A 27 -118.53 -20.00 96.19
N GLN A 28 -118.23 -20.72 97.28
CA GLN A 28 -116.86 -21.03 97.70
C GLN A 28 -116.15 -22.00 96.74
N LEU A 29 -116.87 -22.97 96.16
CA LEU A 29 -116.35 -23.87 95.13
C LEU A 29 -116.05 -23.16 93.80
N TYR A 30 -116.87 -22.17 93.41
CA TYR A 30 -116.59 -21.36 92.22
C TYR A 30 -115.41 -20.41 92.40
N GLY A 31 -115.20 -19.86 93.61
CA GLY A 31 -114.00 -19.08 93.94
C GLY A 31 -112.71 -19.89 93.84
N LEU A 32 -112.68 -21.09 94.43
CA LEU A 32 -111.51 -21.99 94.36
C LEU A 32 -111.22 -22.50 92.94
N ARG A 33 -112.27 -22.73 92.13
CA ARG A 33 -112.10 -23.14 90.73
C ARG A 33 -111.56 -22.01 89.85
N ARG A 34 -111.95 -20.76 90.11
CA ARG A 34 -111.42 -19.59 89.40
C ARG A 34 -109.95 -19.34 89.75
N ASP A 35 -109.58 -19.41 91.03
CA ASP A 35 -108.19 -19.28 91.48
C ASP A 35 -107.30 -20.42 90.94
N ALA A 36 -107.83 -21.64 90.81
CA ALA A 36 -107.11 -22.75 90.20
C ALA A 36 -106.84 -22.52 88.70
N ILE A 37 -107.83 -21.98 87.96
CA ILE A 37 -107.67 -21.66 86.53
C ILE A 37 -106.69 -20.49 86.33
N GLU A 38 -106.75 -19.44 87.15
CA GLU A 38 -105.83 -18.31 87.06
C GLU A 38 -104.38 -18.71 87.39
N ARG A 39 -104.17 -19.63 88.36
CA ARG A 39 -102.82 -20.20 88.63
C ARG A 39 -102.31 -21.06 87.48
N GLN A 40 -103.17 -21.89 86.90
CA GLN A 40 -102.79 -22.76 85.78
C GLN A 40 -102.42 -21.93 84.54
N HIS A 41 -103.15 -20.85 84.26
CA HIS A 41 -102.82 -19.95 83.16
C HIS A 41 -101.53 -19.14 83.40
N LEU A 42 -101.26 -18.74 84.65
CA LEU A 42 -99.99 -18.10 85.03
C LEU A 42 -98.80 -19.06 84.95
N GLU A 43 -98.98 -20.35 85.25
CA GLU A 43 -97.96 -21.37 85.03
C GLU A 43 -97.71 -21.63 83.54
N GLU A 44 -98.77 -21.73 82.72
CA GLU A 44 -98.65 -21.85 81.26
C GLU A 44 -97.91 -20.65 80.65
N MET A 45 -98.18 -19.43 81.11
CA MET A 45 -97.47 -18.23 80.66
C MET A 45 -96.00 -18.22 81.09
N ARG A 46 -95.68 -18.71 82.30
CA ARG A 46 -94.28 -18.86 82.75
C ARG A 46 -93.55 -19.97 82.01
N ASP A 47 -94.24 -21.03 81.61
CA ASP A 47 -93.66 -22.12 80.82
C ASP A 47 -93.44 -21.70 79.36
N LEU A 48 -94.37 -20.94 78.77
CA LEU A 48 -94.18 -20.30 77.47
C LEU A 48 -93.01 -19.30 77.49
N GLN A 49 -92.89 -18.50 78.55
CA GLN A 49 -91.78 -17.56 78.71
C GLN A 49 -90.44 -18.29 78.86
N ARG A 50 -90.39 -19.37 79.65
CA ARG A 50 -89.22 -20.24 79.75
C ARG A 50 -88.88 -20.95 78.43
N GLN A 51 -89.88 -21.30 77.62
CA GLN A 51 -89.67 -21.86 76.29
C GLN A 51 -89.13 -20.82 75.30
N GLN A 52 -89.63 -19.58 75.35
CA GLN A 52 -89.12 -18.47 74.54
C GLN A 52 -87.67 -18.12 74.93
N GLU A 53 -87.36 -18.04 76.22
CA GLU A 53 -85.98 -17.81 76.69
C GLU A 53 -85.03 -18.94 76.25
N ARG A 54 -85.46 -20.20 76.30
CA ARG A 54 -84.67 -21.33 75.77
C ARG A 54 -84.48 -21.22 74.26
N ALA A 55 -85.52 -20.89 73.50
CA ALA A 55 -85.42 -20.69 72.06
C ALA A 55 -84.48 -19.53 71.69
N GLU A 56 -84.55 -18.41 72.40
CA GLU A 56 -83.63 -17.27 72.20
C GLU A 56 -82.19 -17.62 72.55
N THR A 57 -81.97 -18.38 73.62
CA THR A 57 -80.60 -18.83 73.96
C THR A 57 -80.03 -19.78 72.92
N LEU A 58 -80.85 -20.68 72.36
CA LEU A 58 -80.46 -21.56 71.26
C LEU A 58 -80.18 -20.78 69.98
N GLN A 59 -81.02 -19.80 69.62
CA GLN A 59 -80.77 -18.92 68.47
C GLN A 59 -79.47 -18.12 68.63
N ARG A 60 -79.22 -17.52 69.80
CA ARG A 60 -77.94 -16.82 70.05
C ARG A 60 -76.74 -17.76 70.01
N GLN A 61 -76.92 -19.03 70.37
CA GLN A 61 -75.87 -20.04 70.28
C GLN A 61 -75.61 -20.43 68.81
N GLU A 62 -76.67 -20.67 68.03
CA GLU A 62 -76.59 -20.93 66.60
C GLU A 62 -75.97 -19.74 65.84
N GLU A 63 -76.34 -18.50 66.15
CA GLU A 63 -75.74 -17.29 65.55
C GLU A 63 -74.25 -17.17 65.85
N ARG A 64 -73.82 -17.46 67.09
CA ARG A 64 -72.39 -17.46 67.46
C ARG A 64 -71.62 -18.57 66.75
N ASP A 65 -72.25 -19.73 66.57
CA ASP A 65 -71.61 -20.85 65.90
C ASP A 65 -71.57 -20.63 64.38
N GLN A 66 -72.59 -19.99 63.78
CA GLN A 66 -72.57 -19.50 62.41
C GLN A 66 -71.50 -18.42 62.21
N GLN A 67 -71.37 -17.46 63.14
CA GLN A 67 -70.31 -16.45 63.11
C GLN A 67 -68.92 -17.09 63.19
N ARG A 68 -68.71 -18.06 64.09
CA ARG A 68 -67.43 -18.77 64.18
C ARG A 68 -67.14 -19.64 62.95
N GLN A 69 -68.17 -20.18 62.30
CA GLN A 69 -68.00 -20.88 61.02
C GLN A 69 -67.65 -19.90 59.88
N ALA A 70 -68.29 -18.73 59.83
CA ALA A 70 -68.00 -17.68 58.87
C ALA A 70 -66.59 -17.10 59.05
N GLU A 71 -66.16 -16.86 60.29
CA GLU A 71 -64.82 -16.40 60.63
C GLU A 71 -63.76 -17.45 60.25
N ARG A 72 -63.97 -18.74 60.57
CA ARG A 72 -63.08 -19.82 60.12
C ARG A 72 -63.05 -19.99 58.60
N ALA A 73 -64.14 -19.68 57.90
CA ALA A 73 -64.19 -19.69 56.45
C ALA A 73 -63.44 -18.49 55.86
N SER A 74 -63.58 -17.31 56.47
CA SER A 74 -62.86 -16.09 56.13
C SER A 74 -61.35 -16.24 56.33
N ASP A 75 -60.90 -16.68 57.51
CA ASP A 75 -59.49 -16.94 57.80
C ASP A 75 -58.87 -17.96 56.84
N LYS A 76 -59.65 -18.97 56.43
CA LYS A 76 -59.20 -19.96 55.43
C LYS A 76 -59.08 -19.35 54.03
N LEU A 77 -59.96 -18.41 53.67
CA LEU A 77 -59.89 -17.69 52.40
C LEU A 77 -58.72 -16.70 52.41
N GLU A 78 -58.52 -15.97 53.50
CA GLU A 78 -57.41 -15.03 53.69
C GLU A 78 -56.06 -15.76 53.61
N ARG A 79 -55.89 -16.88 54.34
CA ARG A 79 -54.67 -17.69 54.22
C ARG A 79 -54.43 -18.23 52.81
N ARG A 80 -55.49 -18.56 52.07
CA ARG A 80 -55.37 -19.00 50.67
C ARG A 80 -55.00 -17.85 49.75
N GLN A 81 -55.53 -16.66 49.99
CA GLN A 81 -55.18 -15.44 49.25
C GLN A 81 -53.73 -15.03 49.54
N ASP A 82 -53.32 -14.96 50.80
CA ASP A 82 -51.93 -14.71 51.21
C ASP A 82 -50.95 -15.72 50.62
N GLN A 83 -51.34 -17.00 50.59
CA GLN A 83 -50.53 -18.06 49.99
C GLN A 83 -50.43 -17.88 48.46
N ALA A 84 -51.54 -17.56 47.79
CA ALA A 84 -51.56 -17.27 46.36
C ALA A 84 -50.75 -16.01 46.00
N GLU A 85 -50.80 -14.95 46.82
CA GLU A 85 -50.01 -13.73 46.64
C GLU A 85 -48.51 -13.98 46.84
N ARG A 86 -48.13 -14.78 47.85
CA ARG A 86 -46.74 -15.20 48.04
C ARG A 86 -46.24 -16.05 46.88
N ASP A 87 -47.06 -16.98 46.40
CA ASP A 87 -46.71 -17.82 45.25
C ASP A 87 -46.56 -16.99 43.98
N LEU A 88 -47.45 -16.00 43.76
CA LEU A 88 -47.36 -15.06 42.64
C LEU A 88 -46.10 -14.19 42.74
N LEU A 89 -45.75 -13.68 43.92
CA LEU A 89 -44.53 -12.89 44.14
C LEU A 89 -43.27 -13.74 43.91
N MET A 90 -43.27 -14.99 44.36
CA MET A 90 -42.19 -15.95 44.09
C MET A 90 -42.09 -16.28 42.60
N GLN A 91 -43.22 -16.38 41.89
CA GLN A 91 -43.24 -16.59 40.45
C GLN A 91 -42.68 -15.37 39.71
N GLN A 92 -43.10 -14.16 40.06
CA GLN A 92 -42.60 -12.92 39.47
C GLN A 92 -41.09 -12.75 39.70
N ARG A 93 -40.57 -13.08 40.89
CA ARG A 93 -39.11 -13.09 41.14
C ARG A 93 -38.39 -14.11 40.28
N ARG A 94 -38.92 -15.33 40.15
CA ARG A 94 -38.34 -16.36 39.25
C ARG A 94 -38.37 -15.93 37.79
N GLU A 95 -39.40 -15.20 37.37
CA GLU A 95 -39.50 -14.66 36.01
C GLU A 95 -38.52 -13.51 35.80
N ALA A 96 -38.38 -12.59 36.78
CA ALA A 96 -37.38 -11.53 36.77
C ALA A 96 -35.95 -12.09 36.72
N ASP A 97 -35.61 -13.06 37.58
CA ASP A 97 -34.30 -13.74 37.57
C ASP A 97 -34.04 -14.44 36.23
N LYS A 98 -35.06 -15.03 35.61
CA LYS A 98 -34.94 -15.65 34.28
C LYS A 98 -34.69 -14.61 33.19
N VAL A 99 -35.33 -13.45 33.27
CA VAL A 99 -35.12 -12.33 32.33
C VAL A 99 -33.72 -11.75 32.52
N GLU A 100 -33.29 -11.51 33.75
CA GLU A 100 -31.95 -11.02 34.08
C GLU A 100 -30.87 -11.99 33.59
N ARG A 101 -31.02 -13.30 33.83
CA ARG A 101 -30.08 -14.30 33.30
C ARG A 101 -30.06 -14.34 31.77
N ARG A 102 -31.20 -14.16 31.10
CA ARG A 102 -31.26 -14.09 29.63
C ARG A 102 -30.58 -12.84 29.09
N GLN A 103 -30.75 -11.70 29.77
CA GLN A 103 -30.08 -10.45 29.41
C GLN A 103 -28.57 -10.57 29.63
N GLU A 104 -28.13 -11.09 30.77
CA GLU A 104 -26.72 -11.31 31.07
C GLU A 104 -26.09 -12.30 30.07
N GLN A 105 -26.80 -13.36 29.69
CA GLN A 105 -26.37 -14.27 28.63
C GLN A 105 -26.25 -13.57 27.28
N ALA A 106 -27.25 -12.77 26.89
CA ALA A 106 -27.23 -12.02 25.63
C ALA A 106 -26.09 -10.99 25.58
N GLU A 107 -25.85 -10.25 26.67
CA GLU A 107 -24.73 -9.30 26.76
C GLU A 107 -23.37 -10.00 26.70
N ARG A 108 -23.21 -11.15 27.36
CA ARG A 108 -21.99 -11.95 27.27
C ARG A 108 -21.77 -12.47 25.86
N GLU A 109 -22.83 -12.95 25.20
CA GLU A 109 -22.76 -13.39 23.80
C GLU A 109 -22.41 -12.23 22.86
N GLN A 110 -22.97 -11.04 23.07
CA GLN A 110 -22.62 -9.84 22.32
C GLN A 110 -21.16 -9.45 22.50
N ARG A 111 -20.66 -9.39 23.74
CA ARG A 111 -19.23 -9.09 24.00
C ARG A 111 -18.30 -10.13 23.36
N ILE A 112 -18.67 -11.40 23.38
CA ILE A 112 -17.91 -12.46 22.71
C ILE A 112 -17.95 -12.29 21.18
N GLN A 113 -19.10 -11.89 20.62
CA GLN A 113 -19.21 -11.60 19.19
C GLN A 113 -18.36 -10.39 18.80
N GLU A 114 -18.44 -9.28 19.53
CA GLU A 114 -17.62 -8.09 19.31
C GLU A 114 -16.13 -8.40 19.41
N GLN A 115 -15.70 -9.19 20.40
CA GLN A 115 -14.31 -9.63 20.50
C GLN A 115 -13.88 -10.47 19.30
N ARG A 116 -14.73 -11.39 18.83
CA ARG A 116 -14.44 -12.19 17.63
C ARG A 116 -14.41 -11.35 16.35
N GLU A 117 -15.24 -10.32 16.26
CA GLU A 117 -15.25 -9.40 15.12
C GLU A 117 -14.02 -8.49 15.12
N ALA A 118 -13.64 -7.96 16.29
CA ALA A 118 -12.40 -7.21 16.47
C ALA A 118 -11.18 -8.07 16.12
N GLU A 119 -11.11 -9.31 16.61
CA GLU A 119 -10.02 -10.24 16.27
C GLU A 119 -10.00 -10.56 14.76
N LYS A 120 -11.16 -10.73 14.13
CA LYS A 120 -11.24 -10.92 12.66
C LYS A 120 -10.75 -9.68 11.90
N GLN A 121 -11.05 -8.47 12.38
CA GLN A 121 -10.58 -7.23 11.77
C GLN A 121 -9.08 -7.07 11.94
N GLU A 122 -8.54 -7.35 13.12
CA GLU A 122 -7.10 -7.32 13.39
C GLU A 122 -6.36 -8.33 12.50
N ARG A 123 -6.85 -9.57 12.38
CA ARG A 123 -6.28 -10.57 11.47
C ARG A 123 -6.32 -10.13 10.01
N ARG A 124 -7.38 -9.42 9.57
CA ARG A 124 -7.45 -8.87 8.20
C ARG A 124 -6.40 -7.77 8.00
N GLN A 125 -6.25 -6.87 8.96
CA GLN A 125 -5.24 -5.82 8.92
C GLN A 125 -3.81 -6.41 8.94
N GLU A 126 -3.56 -7.43 9.77
CA GLU A 126 -2.28 -8.14 9.82
C GLU A 126 -1.96 -8.82 8.47
N MET A 127 -2.96 -9.45 7.84
CA MET A 127 -2.78 -10.06 6.52
C MET A 127 -2.49 -9.02 5.43
N LEU A 128 -3.19 -7.88 5.43
CA LEU A 128 -2.93 -6.78 4.51
C LEU A 128 -1.54 -6.16 4.75
N ALA A 129 -1.13 -5.98 6.00
CA ALA A 129 0.20 -5.48 6.34
C ALA A 129 1.31 -6.44 5.86
N ARG A 130 1.10 -7.75 6.04
CA ARG A 130 2.03 -8.78 5.52
C ARG A 130 2.07 -8.83 4.00
N GLU A 131 0.95 -8.58 3.33
CA GLU A 131 0.89 -8.49 1.86
C GLU A 131 1.65 -7.26 1.36
N GLN A 132 1.39 -6.09 1.95
CA GLN A 132 2.14 -4.86 1.69
C GLN A 132 3.65 -5.03 1.95
N GLU A 133 4.05 -5.73 3.01
CA GLU A 133 5.46 -6.02 3.29
C GLU A 133 6.08 -6.91 2.20
N ARG A 134 5.34 -7.91 1.70
CA ARG A 134 5.81 -8.78 0.61
C ARG A 134 5.96 -8.01 -0.69
N ASP A 135 5.00 -7.16 -1.00
CA ASP A 135 4.99 -6.33 -2.20
C ASP A 135 6.12 -5.29 -2.17
N ALA A 136 6.28 -4.60 -1.04
CA ALA A 136 7.40 -3.69 -0.82
C ALA A 136 8.75 -4.42 -0.97
N LYS A 137 8.87 -5.65 -0.45
CA LYS A 137 10.08 -6.47 -0.57
C LYS A 137 10.31 -6.98 -2.01
N THR A 138 9.26 -7.21 -2.80
CA THR A 138 9.43 -7.51 -4.24
C THR A 138 9.86 -6.27 -5.01
N ASP A 139 9.25 -5.13 -4.72
CA ASP A 139 9.57 -3.86 -5.37
C ASP A 139 10.99 -3.41 -5.07
N GLU A 140 11.44 -3.54 -3.82
CA GLU A 140 12.82 -3.25 -3.45
C GLU A 140 13.81 -4.15 -4.21
N ARG A 141 13.54 -5.46 -4.30
CA ARG A 141 14.37 -6.39 -5.08
C ARG A 141 14.35 -6.05 -6.58
N ASN A 142 13.22 -5.64 -7.12
CA ASN A 142 13.12 -5.23 -8.52
C ASN A 142 13.90 -3.94 -8.77
N ARG A 143 13.78 -2.94 -7.88
CA ARG A 143 14.59 -1.70 -7.92
C ARG A 143 16.08 -1.99 -7.83
N GLN A 144 16.50 -2.92 -6.96
CA GLN A 144 17.90 -3.33 -6.86
C GLN A 144 18.39 -3.99 -8.15
N ARG A 145 17.59 -4.87 -8.77
CA ARG A 145 17.93 -5.49 -10.06
C ARG A 145 18.00 -4.48 -11.19
N GLU A 146 17.06 -3.54 -11.25
CA GLU A 146 17.07 -2.46 -12.24
C GLU A 146 18.31 -1.56 -12.08
N ALA A 147 18.65 -1.18 -10.84
CA ALA A 147 19.85 -0.41 -10.54
C ALA A 147 21.13 -1.17 -10.90
N GLU A 148 21.20 -2.47 -10.61
CA GLU A 148 22.33 -3.32 -10.98
C GLU A 148 22.47 -3.43 -12.51
N MET A 149 21.36 -3.64 -13.22
CA MET A 149 21.37 -3.71 -14.69
C MET A 149 21.79 -2.37 -15.31
N ALA A 150 21.31 -1.25 -14.79
CA ALA A 150 21.69 0.09 -15.22
C ALA A 150 23.18 0.36 -14.96
N ALA A 151 23.71 -0.03 -13.79
CA ALA A 151 25.13 0.12 -13.45
C ALA A 151 26.02 -0.71 -14.39
N ARG A 152 25.66 -1.98 -14.65
CA ARG A 152 26.37 -2.84 -15.60
C ARG A 152 26.34 -2.28 -17.02
N GLU A 153 25.22 -1.69 -17.44
CA GLU A 153 25.12 -1.06 -18.75
C GLU A 153 25.99 0.21 -18.85
N GLN A 154 26.01 1.02 -17.80
CA GLN A 154 26.89 2.18 -17.70
C GLN A 154 28.37 1.76 -17.78
N GLU A 155 28.74 0.68 -17.10
CA GLU A 155 30.09 0.11 -17.16
C GLU A 155 30.44 -0.38 -18.57
N ARG A 156 29.53 -1.09 -19.26
CA ARG A 156 29.74 -1.52 -20.66
C ARG A 156 30.00 -0.34 -21.59
N ARG A 157 29.28 0.77 -21.39
CA ARG A 157 29.46 1.99 -22.20
C ARG A 157 30.77 2.69 -21.90
N ARG A 158 31.17 2.79 -20.63
CA ARG A 158 32.52 3.27 -20.26
C ARG A 158 33.61 2.41 -20.88
N ASN A 159 33.47 1.08 -20.80
CA ASN A 159 34.43 0.15 -21.41
C ASN A 159 34.48 0.31 -22.93
N ARG A 160 33.35 0.58 -23.60
CA ARG A 160 33.31 0.88 -25.03
C ARG A 160 34.05 2.18 -25.36
N ILE A 161 33.84 3.24 -24.58
CA ILE A 161 34.57 4.51 -24.73
C ILE A 161 36.08 4.26 -24.57
N GLY A 162 36.51 3.59 -23.50
CA GLY A 162 37.94 3.31 -23.28
C GLY A 162 38.56 2.45 -24.39
N GLN A 163 37.81 1.51 -24.98
CA GLN A 163 38.28 0.76 -26.15
C GLN A 163 38.45 1.64 -27.40
N LEU A 164 37.52 2.57 -27.63
CA LEU A 164 37.57 3.50 -28.75
C LEU A 164 38.68 4.55 -28.56
N GLU A 165 38.87 5.08 -27.36
CA GLU A 165 40.01 5.93 -27.01
C GLU A 165 41.34 5.22 -27.32
N GLY A 166 41.46 3.96 -26.90
CA GLY A 166 42.65 3.17 -27.21
C GLY A 166 42.85 2.91 -28.72
N ARG A 167 41.78 2.85 -29.52
CA ARG A 167 41.88 2.75 -30.99
C ARG A 167 42.26 4.08 -31.62
N ALA A 168 41.66 5.19 -31.18
CA ALA A 168 41.98 6.52 -31.65
C ALA A 168 43.45 6.88 -31.36
N GLU A 169 43.95 6.58 -30.17
CA GLU A 169 45.37 6.80 -29.82
C GLU A 169 46.32 5.94 -30.67
N ARG A 170 45.98 4.68 -30.96
CA ARG A 170 46.77 3.86 -31.90
C ARG A 170 46.75 4.46 -33.31
N ALA A 171 45.59 4.87 -33.81
CA ALA A 171 45.49 5.48 -35.13
C ALA A 171 46.24 6.82 -35.22
N LYS A 172 46.30 7.58 -34.12
CA LYS A 172 47.11 8.79 -34.00
C LYS A 172 48.61 8.51 -34.08
N LEU A 173 49.08 7.43 -33.44
CA LEU A 173 50.46 6.97 -33.57
C LEU A 173 50.77 6.54 -35.01
N ASP A 174 49.86 5.81 -35.66
CA ASP A 174 50.01 5.39 -37.06
C ASP A 174 50.12 6.59 -38.01
N ILE A 175 49.39 7.69 -37.75
CA ILE A 175 49.56 8.96 -38.48
C ILE A 175 50.96 9.52 -38.26
N GLY A 176 51.41 9.57 -37.00
CA GLY A 176 52.76 10.04 -36.66
C GLY A 176 53.85 9.27 -37.40
N GLU A 177 53.74 7.95 -37.46
CA GLU A 177 54.65 7.10 -38.24
C GLU A 177 54.57 7.40 -39.74
N ALA A 178 53.37 7.51 -40.30
CA ALA A 178 53.18 7.82 -41.72
C ALA A 178 53.76 9.19 -42.11
N ILE A 179 53.61 10.21 -41.24
CA ILE A 179 54.21 11.54 -41.43
C ILE A 179 55.74 11.44 -41.35
N GLY A 180 56.26 10.63 -40.42
CA GLY A 180 57.70 10.36 -40.32
C GLY A 180 58.27 9.77 -41.61
N GLU A 181 57.60 8.75 -42.16
CA GLU A 181 57.98 8.12 -43.43
C GLU A 181 57.91 9.09 -44.62
N LEU A 182 56.89 9.95 -44.66
CA LEU A 182 56.77 10.98 -45.70
C LEU A 182 57.95 11.95 -45.64
N ARG A 183 58.28 12.47 -44.45
CA ARG A 183 59.42 13.38 -44.26
C ARG A 183 60.76 12.71 -44.60
N GLU A 184 60.92 11.42 -44.35
CA GLU A 184 62.11 10.69 -44.76
C GLU A 184 62.18 10.51 -46.28
N ALA A 185 61.06 10.17 -46.93
CA ALA A 185 60.98 10.07 -48.37
C ALA A 185 61.27 11.41 -49.07
N GLU A 186 60.77 12.52 -48.53
CA GLU A 186 61.05 13.88 -49.00
C GLU A 186 62.54 14.23 -48.87
N ARG A 187 63.15 13.99 -47.70
CA ARG A 187 64.60 14.20 -47.50
C ARG A 187 65.44 13.38 -48.48
N ARG A 188 65.06 12.12 -48.72
CA ARG A 188 65.73 11.25 -49.69
C ARG A 188 65.58 11.78 -51.12
N LEU A 189 64.40 12.27 -51.48
CA LEU A 189 64.16 12.87 -52.79
C LEU A 189 65.00 14.14 -52.99
N GLU A 190 65.11 14.99 -51.98
CA GLU A 190 65.98 16.17 -52.03
C GLU A 190 67.45 15.79 -52.20
N TRP A 191 67.91 14.76 -51.50
CA TRP A 191 69.26 14.23 -51.68
C TRP A 191 69.49 13.72 -53.11
N LEU A 192 68.56 12.93 -53.65
CA LEU A 192 68.63 12.43 -55.04
C LEU A 192 68.62 13.58 -56.06
N LYS A 193 67.85 14.65 -55.82
CA LYS A 193 67.85 15.83 -56.71
C LYS A 193 69.21 16.53 -56.72
N LYS A 194 69.86 16.66 -55.56
CA LYS A 194 71.21 17.23 -55.47
C LYS A 194 72.25 16.34 -56.17
N GLU A 195 72.14 15.03 -55.99
CA GLU A 195 73.02 14.07 -56.68
C GLU A 195 72.83 14.12 -58.20
N ALA A 196 71.59 14.16 -58.68
CA ALA A 196 71.30 14.32 -60.10
C ALA A 196 71.87 15.63 -60.66
N ALA A 197 71.72 16.75 -59.96
CA ALA A 197 72.31 18.02 -60.36
C ALA A 197 73.84 17.92 -60.50
N LEU A 198 74.53 17.30 -59.54
CA LEU A 198 75.97 17.05 -59.63
C LEU A 198 76.35 16.19 -60.85
N LYS A 199 75.53 15.17 -61.19
CA LYS A 199 75.76 14.35 -62.39
C LYS A 199 75.54 15.10 -63.69
N HIS A 200 74.61 16.04 -63.73
CA HIS A 200 74.44 16.95 -64.86
C HIS A 200 75.62 17.92 -64.99
N ASP A 201 76.14 18.45 -63.88
CA ASP A 201 77.32 19.31 -63.87
C ASP A 201 78.57 18.56 -64.35
N GLU A 202 78.79 17.32 -63.90
CA GLU A 202 79.87 16.43 -64.38
C GLU A 202 79.79 16.21 -65.90
N PHE A 203 78.58 16.07 -66.45
CA PHE A 203 78.36 15.93 -67.89
C PHE A 203 78.63 17.23 -68.65
N ALA A 204 78.20 18.37 -68.12
CA ALA A 204 78.48 19.68 -68.70
C ALA A 204 80.00 19.98 -68.74
N GLU A 205 80.72 19.67 -67.66
CA GLU A 205 82.19 19.83 -67.61
C GLU A 205 82.90 18.91 -68.63
N ALA A 206 82.41 17.68 -68.81
CA ALA A 206 82.94 16.77 -69.83
C ALA A 206 82.74 17.30 -71.26
N LEU A 207 81.63 18.02 -71.52
CA LEU A 207 81.37 18.70 -72.80
C LEU A 207 82.33 19.87 -73.01
N GLU A 208 82.50 20.71 -72.00
CA GLU A 208 83.37 21.90 -72.08
C GLU A 208 84.85 21.53 -72.24
N SER A 209 85.31 20.51 -71.52
CA SER A 209 86.69 20.00 -71.59
C SER A 209 87.01 19.22 -72.87
N LYS A 210 86.03 19.04 -73.77
CA LYS A 210 86.15 18.22 -75.00
C LYS A 210 86.65 16.81 -74.69
N ALA A 211 86.12 16.21 -73.63
CA ALA A 211 86.48 14.87 -73.21
C ALA A 211 86.27 13.84 -74.35
N PRO A 212 87.07 12.75 -74.39
CA PRO A 212 86.88 11.69 -75.37
C PRO A 212 85.47 11.11 -75.30
N LYS A 213 84.93 10.71 -76.46
CA LYS A 213 83.52 10.29 -76.65
C LYS A 213 83.01 9.28 -75.62
N TRP A 214 83.84 8.35 -75.16
CA TRP A 214 83.44 7.35 -74.17
C TRP A 214 83.20 7.94 -72.76
N GLN A 215 83.92 9.01 -72.39
CA GLN A 215 83.71 9.73 -71.12
C GLN A 215 82.41 10.53 -71.16
N LEU A 216 82.16 11.23 -72.28
CA LEU A 216 80.91 11.93 -72.52
C LEU A 216 79.70 11.00 -72.43
N GLN A 217 79.77 9.85 -73.09
CA GLN A 217 78.69 8.87 -73.06
C GLN A 217 78.45 8.32 -71.65
N ARG A 218 79.53 8.04 -70.90
CA ARG A 218 79.41 7.58 -69.50
C ARG A 218 78.77 8.64 -68.59
N ALA A 219 79.13 9.91 -68.77
CA ALA A 219 78.57 11.00 -67.97
C ALA A 219 77.08 11.26 -68.30
N ASP A 220 76.69 11.22 -69.58
CA ASP A 220 75.28 11.28 -70.01
C ASP A 220 74.47 10.10 -69.43
N ASP A 221 75.00 8.87 -69.52
CA ASP A 221 74.34 7.68 -68.95
C ASP A 221 74.17 7.79 -67.42
N ASN A 222 75.15 8.36 -66.71
CA ASN A 222 75.07 8.58 -65.26
C ASN A 222 74.02 9.65 -64.91
N ALA A 223 73.98 10.77 -65.64
CA ALA A 223 73.00 11.82 -65.44
C ALA A 223 71.57 11.29 -65.66
N ARG A 224 71.34 10.52 -66.73
CA ARG A 224 70.04 9.88 -67.00
C ARG A 224 69.63 8.87 -65.92
N ARG A 225 70.58 8.10 -65.39
CA ARG A 225 70.29 7.19 -64.27
C ARG A 225 69.89 7.95 -63.02
N ALA A 226 70.59 9.04 -62.70
CA ALA A 226 70.25 9.88 -61.56
C ALA A 226 68.86 10.51 -61.70
N ASP A 227 68.48 10.97 -62.90
CA ASP A 227 67.13 11.47 -63.18
C ASP A 227 66.05 10.39 -62.98
N GLU A 228 66.32 9.15 -63.40
CA GLU A 228 65.40 8.02 -63.19
C GLU A 228 65.28 7.67 -61.69
N GLU A 229 66.35 7.81 -60.90
CA GLU A 229 66.30 7.65 -59.45
C GLU A 229 65.49 8.76 -58.78
N VAL A 230 65.62 10.02 -59.22
CA VAL A 230 64.76 11.13 -58.77
C VAL A 230 63.29 10.84 -59.09
N ARG A 231 62.99 10.33 -60.30
CA ARG A 231 61.62 9.96 -60.69
C ARG A 231 61.05 8.85 -59.79
N ARG A 232 61.85 7.83 -59.47
CA ARG A 232 61.47 6.76 -58.52
C ARG A 232 61.28 7.31 -57.11
N GLY A 233 62.16 8.20 -56.66
CA GLY A 233 62.04 8.91 -55.38
C GLY A 233 60.73 9.69 -55.27
N GLY A 234 60.33 10.39 -56.34
CA GLY A 234 59.04 11.08 -56.41
C GLY A 234 57.84 10.12 -56.28
N ALA A 235 57.93 8.91 -56.84
CA ALA A 235 56.90 7.89 -56.66
C ALA A 235 56.84 7.36 -55.21
N HIS A 236 57.98 7.27 -54.52
CA HIS A 236 58.02 6.89 -53.11
C HIS A 236 57.35 7.95 -52.22
N VAL A 237 57.61 9.24 -52.47
CA VAL A 237 56.93 10.35 -51.77
C VAL A 237 55.41 10.25 -51.96
N LYS A 238 54.93 10.13 -53.19
CA LYS A 238 53.48 9.97 -53.46
C LYS A 238 52.86 8.76 -52.75
N LYS A 239 53.60 7.66 -52.64
CA LYS A 239 53.14 6.47 -51.91
C LYS A 239 53.03 6.74 -50.40
N ALA A 240 53.99 7.48 -49.83
CA ALA A 240 54.00 7.89 -48.43
C ALA A 240 52.87 8.89 -48.13
N GLU A 241 52.65 9.89 -49.00
CA GLU A 241 51.51 10.82 -48.91
C GLU A 241 50.18 10.05 -48.87
N GLY A 242 50.00 9.08 -49.77
CA GLY A 242 48.81 8.24 -49.77
C GLY A 242 48.65 7.38 -48.51
N ARG A 243 49.75 7.05 -47.81
CA ARG A 243 49.69 6.37 -46.50
C ARG A 243 49.22 7.35 -45.41
N VAL A 244 49.73 8.57 -45.40
CA VAL A 244 49.28 9.63 -44.47
C VAL A 244 47.77 9.86 -44.62
N THR A 245 47.28 10.06 -45.85
CA THR A 245 45.84 10.27 -46.08
C THR A 245 44.98 9.10 -45.57
N ARG A 246 45.44 7.85 -45.74
CA ARG A 246 44.72 6.67 -45.22
C ARG A 246 44.74 6.61 -43.69
N ALA A 247 45.87 6.92 -43.06
CA ALA A 247 46.00 6.96 -41.61
C ALA A 247 45.13 8.07 -41.00
N GLU A 248 45.12 9.27 -41.61
CA GLU A 248 44.25 10.38 -41.22
C GLU A 248 42.76 10.02 -41.32
N ALA A 249 42.35 9.37 -42.41
CA ALA A 249 40.98 8.92 -42.57
C ALA A 249 40.59 7.85 -41.52
N ALA A 250 41.51 6.95 -41.17
CA ALA A 250 41.28 5.96 -40.12
C ALA A 250 41.10 6.62 -38.74
N TYR A 251 41.99 7.54 -38.38
CA TYR A 251 41.89 8.28 -37.11
C TYR A 251 40.60 9.08 -37.00
N ARG A 252 40.19 9.79 -38.07
CA ARG A 252 38.93 10.54 -38.08
C ARG A 252 37.73 9.62 -37.82
N ARG A 253 37.68 8.44 -38.44
CA ARG A 253 36.60 7.47 -38.19
C ARG A 253 36.56 7.00 -36.73
N GLU A 254 37.72 6.75 -36.13
CA GLU A 254 37.78 6.34 -34.72
C GLU A 254 37.39 7.50 -33.78
N LEU A 255 37.73 8.75 -34.11
CA LEU A 255 37.27 9.94 -33.38
C LEU A 255 35.76 10.16 -33.49
N ASP A 256 35.19 9.99 -34.69
CA ASP A 256 33.74 10.10 -34.90
C ASP A 256 33.01 9.04 -34.06
N ALA A 257 33.50 7.79 -34.08
CA ALA A 257 32.94 6.70 -33.28
C ALA A 257 33.07 6.95 -31.77
N LEU A 258 34.19 7.53 -31.32
CA LEU A 258 34.40 7.91 -29.93
C LEU A 258 33.43 9.03 -29.51
N THR A 259 33.27 10.04 -30.35
CA THR A 259 32.38 11.18 -30.11
C THR A 259 30.92 10.71 -30.02
N GLU A 260 30.49 9.81 -30.90
CA GLU A 260 29.18 9.19 -30.86
C GLU A 260 28.99 8.37 -29.56
N ALA A 261 29.97 7.54 -29.19
CA ALA A 261 29.91 6.76 -27.96
C ALA A 261 29.87 7.64 -26.69
N GLN A 262 30.59 8.77 -26.68
CA GLN A 262 30.54 9.75 -25.59
C GLN A 262 29.18 10.46 -25.52
N ARG A 263 28.61 10.83 -26.68
CA ARG A 263 27.26 11.40 -26.75
C ARG A 263 26.21 10.41 -26.23
N ASP A 264 26.26 9.15 -26.65
CA ASP A 264 25.37 8.09 -26.18
C ASP A 264 25.49 7.90 -24.66
N TYR A 265 26.72 7.81 -24.15
CA TYR A 265 26.96 7.70 -22.72
C TYR A 265 26.35 8.87 -21.95
N ASN A 266 26.58 10.11 -22.39
CA ASN A 266 26.07 11.32 -21.75
C ASN A 266 24.54 11.45 -21.81
N ASN A 267 23.93 11.11 -22.94
CA ASN A 267 22.48 11.16 -23.10
C ASN A 267 21.79 10.22 -22.11
N HIS A 268 22.35 9.03 -21.92
CA HIS A 268 21.76 8.06 -21.03
C HIS A 268 22.07 8.27 -19.54
N THR A 269 23.22 8.85 -19.17
CA THR A 269 23.44 9.28 -17.79
C THR A 269 22.48 10.42 -17.42
N LYS A 270 22.29 11.40 -18.32
CA LYS A 270 21.31 12.49 -18.11
C LYS A 270 19.87 11.97 -18.02
N ALA A 271 19.48 11.06 -18.91
CA ALA A 271 18.16 10.43 -18.85
C ALA A 271 17.98 9.67 -17.53
N GLY A 272 18.99 8.92 -17.08
CA GLY A 272 18.97 8.22 -15.79
C GLY A 272 18.80 9.18 -14.60
N GLN A 273 19.46 10.34 -14.62
CA GLN A 273 19.32 11.37 -13.59
C GLN A 273 17.92 11.99 -13.57
N GLN A 274 17.39 12.36 -14.74
CA GLN A 274 16.02 12.91 -14.84
C GLN A 274 14.96 11.91 -14.38
N THR A 275 15.13 10.63 -14.69
CA THR A 275 14.19 9.58 -14.25
C THR A 275 14.27 9.36 -12.73
N ALA A 276 15.47 9.46 -12.15
CA ALA A 276 15.65 9.36 -10.70
C ALA A 276 15.06 10.57 -9.96
N GLU A 277 15.23 11.77 -10.50
CA GLU A 277 14.64 13.01 -9.94
C GLU A 277 13.12 13.01 -10.02
N GLN A 278 12.54 12.59 -11.16
CA GLN A 278 11.08 12.46 -11.30
C GLN A 278 10.50 11.40 -10.35
N LYS A 279 11.20 10.27 -10.17
CA LYS A 279 10.76 9.22 -9.24
C LYS A 279 10.90 9.66 -7.77
N ALA A 280 11.94 10.43 -7.43
CA ALA A 280 12.10 11.02 -6.11
C ALA A 280 11.06 12.12 -5.81
N MET A 281 10.62 12.88 -6.81
CA MET A 281 9.50 13.82 -6.68
C MET A 281 8.16 13.11 -6.51
N ALA A 282 7.95 11.98 -7.20
CA ALA A 282 6.74 11.17 -7.07
C ALA A 282 6.66 10.36 -5.75
N GLU A 283 7.79 10.08 -5.10
CA GLU A 283 7.85 9.41 -3.78
C GLU A 283 7.86 10.39 -2.60
N GLN A 284 7.74 11.71 -2.81
CA GLN A 284 7.42 12.62 -1.70
C GLN A 284 5.97 12.35 -1.26
N PRO A 285 5.71 12.08 0.02
CA PRO A 285 4.35 12.02 0.50
C PRO A 285 3.75 13.42 0.34
N GLU A 286 2.64 13.53 -0.40
CA GLU A 286 1.66 14.60 -0.24
C GLU A 286 1.09 14.50 1.18
N ALA A 287 1.90 14.88 2.17
CA ALA A 287 1.44 15.22 3.48
C ALA A 287 1.02 16.69 3.42
N GLU A 288 -0.24 16.94 3.77
CA GLU A 288 -0.89 18.25 3.94
C GLU A 288 -1.49 18.90 2.68
N GLN A 289 -2.60 18.34 2.18
CA GLN A 289 -3.74 19.17 1.74
C GLN A 289 -5.02 18.34 1.56
N GLU A 290 -5.62 17.86 2.65
CA GLU A 290 -7.03 17.45 2.61
C GLU A 290 -7.69 17.52 4.00
N GLN A 291 -7.91 18.75 4.48
CA GLN A 291 -8.96 19.04 5.46
C GLN A 291 -9.53 20.45 5.20
N ALA A 292 -10.62 20.51 4.44
CA ALA A 292 -11.74 21.43 4.68
C ALA A 292 -12.80 21.24 3.58
N ALA A 293 -13.75 20.34 3.82
CA ALA A 293 -15.03 20.38 3.15
C ALA A 293 -16.12 20.41 4.22
N THR A 294 -16.78 21.56 4.38
CA THR A 294 -18.19 21.67 4.78
C THR A 294 -18.75 23.06 4.43
N ASN A 295 -19.77 23.06 3.53
CA ASN A 295 -20.86 24.04 3.30
C ASN A 295 -20.49 25.41 2.69
N ASP A 296 -21.18 26.00 1.71
CA ASP A 296 -22.39 25.73 0.89
C ASP A 296 -22.31 26.69 -0.35
N PRO A 297 -23.14 26.54 -1.41
CA PRO A 297 -22.90 27.14 -2.73
C PRO A 297 -23.66 28.46 -2.95
N ALA A 298 -23.04 29.42 -3.64
CA ALA A 298 -23.69 30.36 -4.56
C ALA A 298 -22.68 31.39 -5.07
N ALA A 299 -22.37 31.36 -6.36
CA ALA A 299 -22.38 32.53 -7.24
C ALA A 299 -21.71 32.19 -8.58
N GLU A 300 -22.47 32.42 -9.63
CA GLU A 300 -22.10 32.42 -11.03
C GLU A 300 -20.92 33.37 -11.31
N GLN A 301 -20.02 32.98 -12.22
CA GLN A 301 -19.68 33.72 -13.45
C GLN A 301 -18.40 33.16 -14.09
N GLN A 302 -18.56 32.57 -15.28
CA GLN A 302 -17.59 32.53 -16.37
C GLN A 302 -17.73 33.83 -17.21
N PRO A 303 -16.93 34.13 -18.27
CA PRO A 303 -15.77 33.41 -18.82
C PRO A 303 -14.57 34.33 -19.22
N THR A 304 -13.55 33.71 -19.85
CA THR A 304 -12.72 34.18 -20.99
C THR A 304 -11.22 34.40 -20.76
N GLY A 305 -10.42 33.85 -21.70
CA GLY A 305 -8.99 34.12 -21.88
C GLY A 305 -8.16 32.86 -22.15
N GLN A 306 -8.37 32.17 -23.28
CA GLN A 306 -7.42 32.08 -24.41
C GLN A 306 -6.06 31.41 -24.11
N GLU A 307 -5.91 30.16 -24.57
CA GLU A 307 -4.62 29.62 -25.07
C GLU A 307 -4.15 30.44 -26.28
N PRO A 308 -2.82 30.54 -26.52
CA PRO A 308 -2.24 29.66 -27.54
C PRO A 308 -0.80 29.20 -27.24
N GLU A 309 -0.51 27.93 -27.52
CA GLU A 309 0.73 27.51 -28.20
C GLU A 309 0.41 27.26 -29.69
N PRO A 310 1.36 27.03 -30.64
CA PRO A 310 2.83 26.90 -30.55
C PRO A 310 3.63 27.66 -31.65
N ASN A 311 4.96 27.79 -31.51
CA ASN A 311 5.92 27.22 -32.49
C ASN A 311 7.41 27.44 -32.13
N PRO A 312 8.31 26.55 -32.62
CA PRO A 312 9.67 26.35 -32.15
C PRO A 312 10.69 27.11 -33.01
N GLY A 313 11.76 27.58 -32.37
CA GLY A 313 12.93 28.10 -33.08
C GLY A 313 13.56 29.26 -32.34
N ASP A 314 14.51 28.95 -31.45
CA ASP A 314 15.79 29.66 -31.35
C ASP A 314 16.63 29.01 -30.23
N SER A 315 17.68 28.28 -30.58
CA SER A 315 19.05 28.81 -30.70
C SER A 315 19.75 28.89 -29.34
N LEU A 316 20.09 27.72 -28.78
CA LEU A 316 21.11 27.61 -27.73
C LEU A 316 22.46 27.38 -28.39
N VAL A 317 23.10 28.50 -28.76
CA VAL A 317 24.52 28.58 -29.10
C VAL A 317 25.30 28.34 -27.81
N ILE A 318 25.85 27.15 -27.65
CA ILE A 318 26.93 26.91 -26.66
C ILE A 318 28.23 27.11 -27.42
N ALA A 319 28.82 28.29 -27.25
CA ALA A 319 30.19 28.57 -27.67
C ALA A 319 31.14 27.92 -26.64
N ASP A 320 31.83 26.85 -27.03
CA ASP A 320 33.04 26.37 -26.35
C ASP A 320 34.25 27.07 -27.01
N PRO A 321 35.00 27.93 -26.30
CA PRO A 321 36.14 28.64 -26.88
C PRO A 321 37.43 27.81 -26.93
N GLU A 322 37.50 26.62 -26.33
CA GLU A 322 38.75 25.84 -26.23
C GLU A 322 39.07 24.97 -27.46
N GLY A 323 38.16 24.87 -28.43
CA GLY A 323 38.37 24.08 -29.65
C GLY A 323 39.03 24.83 -30.82
N ALA A 324 39.13 26.16 -30.75
CA ALA A 324 39.58 26.98 -31.88
C ALA A 324 41.10 27.27 -31.86
N GLU A 325 41.74 27.30 -30.70
CA GLU A 325 43.16 27.66 -30.58
C GLU A 325 44.12 26.53 -31.00
N ALA A 326 43.67 25.27 -31.00
CA ALA A 326 44.50 24.13 -31.42
C ALA A 326 44.77 24.08 -32.94
N LEU A 327 44.00 24.83 -33.75
CA LEU A 327 44.18 24.89 -35.21
C LEU A 327 45.05 26.06 -35.68
N GLU A 328 45.25 27.09 -34.85
CA GLU A 328 46.07 28.26 -35.19
C GLU A 328 47.54 28.09 -34.79
N ALA A 329 47.83 27.31 -33.74
CA ALA A 329 49.20 27.00 -33.31
C ALA A 329 50.01 26.15 -34.32
N ALA A 330 49.35 25.50 -35.29
CA ALA A 330 50.01 24.71 -36.33
C ALA A 330 50.41 25.52 -37.59
N ARG A 331 50.05 26.81 -37.68
CA ARG A 331 50.28 27.65 -38.89
C ARG A 331 51.43 28.65 -38.80
N HIS A 332 52.08 28.80 -37.64
CA HIS A 332 53.18 29.73 -37.46
C HIS A 332 54.41 29.10 -36.81
N VAL A 333 55.15 28.23 -37.53
CA VAL A 333 56.58 28.02 -37.27
C VAL A 333 57.31 27.73 -38.59
N VAL A 334 57.70 28.80 -39.31
CA VAL A 334 58.81 28.78 -40.26
C VAL A 334 59.52 30.14 -40.19
N THR A 335 60.69 30.21 -39.56
CA THR A 335 61.99 30.67 -40.14
C THR A 335 63.11 30.68 -39.08
N PRO A 336 64.40 30.62 -39.49
CA PRO A 336 65.49 29.98 -38.71
C PRO A 336 66.61 30.93 -38.23
N ALA A 337 67.42 30.45 -37.26
CA ALA A 337 68.82 30.81 -36.90
C ALA A 337 69.03 30.36 -35.44
N GLU A 338 70.16 29.88 -34.90
CA GLU A 338 71.55 29.68 -35.28
C GLU A 338 72.14 28.70 -34.22
N GLY A 339 73.36 28.21 -34.43
CA GLY A 339 73.90 26.99 -33.83
C GLY A 339 74.15 26.97 -32.32
N HIS A 340 74.33 25.76 -31.79
CA HIS A 340 75.47 25.41 -30.92
C HIS A 340 75.69 23.89 -30.90
N GLU A 341 76.97 23.55 -30.73
CA GLU A 341 77.62 22.26 -30.97
C GLU A 341 77.29 21.11 -29.99
N ALA A 342 77.53 19.90 -30.51
CA ALA A 342 78.22 18.75 -29.92
C ALA A 342 77.74 18.15 -28.58
N ALA A 343 77.30 16.89 -28.63
CA ALA A 343 78.03 15.78 -27.99
C ALA A 343 77.57 14.42 -28.53
N LYS A 344 78.54 13.52 -28.58
CA LYS A 344 78.60 12.20 -29.21
C LYS A 344 78.62 11.13 -28.11
N SER A 345 77.94 9.99 -28.28
CA SER A 345 78.26 8.62 -27.75
C SER A 345 77.05 7.69 -28.02
N THR A 346 77.06 6.74 -28.97
CA THR A 346 77.67 5.38 -29.04
C THR A 346 77.00 4.27 -28.20
N SER A 347 76.92 3.09 -28.83
CA SER A 347 76.53 1.72 -28.38
C SER A 347 75.02 1.41 -28.36
N SER A 348 74.46 0.63 -29.30
CA SER A 348 74.53 -0.84 -29.55
C SER A 348 73.75 -1.68 -28.54
N THR A 349 72.74 -2.45 -29.01
CA THR A 349 72.55 -3.91 -28.77
C THR A 349 71.18 -4.39 -29.30
N THR A 350 71.26 -5.19 -30.36
CA THR A 350 70.64 -6.50 -30.63
C THR A 350 69.18 -6.82 -30.25
N ALA A 351 68.48 -7.30 -31.28
CA ALA A 351 67.16 -7.93 -31.28
C ALA A 351 67.06 -9.25 -30.50
N ALA A 352 65.87 -9.56 -29.99
CA ALA A 352 65.38 -10.94 -29.82
C ALA A 352 63.85 -10.98 -29.80
N ALA A 353 63.29 -11.82 -30.67
CA ALA A 353 61.87 -12.18 -30.76
C ALA A 353 61.46 -13.14 -29.61
N PRO A 354 60.16 -13.19 -29.23
CA PRO A 354 59.66 -14.21 -28.31
C PRO A 354 59.27 -15.52 -29.04
N PRO A 355 59.50 -16.70 -28.45
CA PRO A 355 59.09 -17.98 -29.02
C PRO A 355 57.63 -18.32 -28.70
N ALA A 356 57.02 -19.02 -29.66
CA ALA A 356 55.70 -19.64 -29.60
C ALA A 356 55.62 -20.77 -28.56
N ALA A 357 54.49 -20.85 -27.84
CA ALA A 357 54.15 -22.01 -27.02
C ALA A 357 52.67 -22.39 -27.19
N ALA A 358 52.49 -23.59 -27.75
CA ALA A 358 51.46 -24.60 -27.48
C ALA A 358 49.97 -24.19 -27.47
N GLN A 359 49.31 -24.43 -28.60
CA GLN A 359 47.88 -24.69 -28.67
C GLN A 359 47.59 -26.12 -28.19
N GLU A 360 46.90 -26.28 -27.06
CA GLU A 360 46.25 -27.54 -26.68
C GLU A 360 44.83 -27.60 -27.26
N HIS A 361 44.65 -28.44 -28.28
CA HIS A 361 43.35 -28.86 -28.78
C HIS A 361 42.72 -29.90 -27.83
N LYS A 362 41.57 -29.56 -27.21
CA LYS A 362 40.66 -30.55 -26.60
C LYS A 362 39.58 -30.96 -27.62
N PRO A 363 39.37 -32.26 -27.90
CA PRO A 363 38.29 -32.71 -28.77
C PRO A 363 36.94 -32.74 -28.04
N ARG A 364 35.90 -32.21 -28.71
CA ARG A 364 34.47 -32.36 -28.37
C ARG A 364 34.09 -33.84 -28.41
N LYS A 365 33.47 -34.33 -27.34
CA LYS A 365 32.68 -35.57 -27.37
C LYS A 365 31.23 -35.22 -27.68
N THR A 366 30.72 -35.72 -28.80
CA THR A 366 29.30 -35.92 -29.07
C THR A 366 28.96 -37.36 -28.75
N ARG A 367 28.06 -37.58 -27.79
CA ARG A 367 26.96 -38.54 -27.90
C ARG A 367 25.90 -38.23 -26.87
#